data_AF-A0A2I2GEQ5-F1
#
_entry.id   AF-A0A2I2GEQ5-F1
#
_cell.length_a   1.000
_cell.length_b   1.000
_cell.length_c   1.000
_cell.angle_alpha   90.00
_cell.angle_beta   90.00
_cell.angle_gamma   90.00
#
_symmetry.space_group_name_H-M   'P 1'
#
loop_
_entity.id
_entity.type
_entity.pdbx_description
1 polymer ?
#
loop_
_entity_poly.entity_id
_entity_poly.type
_entity_poly.pdbx_seq_one_letter_code
_entity_poly.pdbx_strand_id
1 'polypeptide(L)'
;MRFLKHIPQKLSEFGHSHTITDFFRPVLAFQMGDLSFEDSPIQAVDQMADQAPNHQDRRRRSVRLRRRALAHEAEPNRQESPASDTLTLSLVLQDQGRGDLKHWLLYVARENQPGLCYQVVGIPPLMQYWAPDKPVDIKATRSCWNMFELGTVTAAQAAMVEEIASQEPPALALDLDAGAESCQGWTVRVLGKLYDRGVVDATSMSFVRSMLEPA
;
A
#
# COMPACT_ATOMS: atom_id res chain seq x y z
N MET A 1 61.71 -10.70 35.82
CA MET A 1 62.09 -11.10 34.44
C MET A 1 60.79 -11.27 33.66
N ARG A 2 60.16 -10.19 33.13
CA ARG A 2 60.32 -9.62 31.78
C ARG A 2 60.42 -10.67 30.66
N PHE A 3 59.33 -10.86 29.91
CA PHE A 3 59.30 -10.78 28.45
C PHE A 3 57.92 -10.28 27.97
N LEU A 4 57.91 -9.00 27.60
CA LEU A 4 57.01 -8.40 26.60
C LEU A 4 57.52 -8.77 25.21
N LYS A 5 56.62 -8.96 24.24
CA LYS A 5 56.74 -8.82 22.76
C LYS A 5 55.51 -9.54 22.15
N HIS A 6 54.79 -9.07 21.13
CA HIS A 6 54.84 -7.86 20.32
C HIS A 6 53.51 -7.78 19.55
N ILE A 7 52.92 -6.60 19.52
CA ILE A 7 51.85 -6.19 18.60
C ILE A 7 52.50 -5.80 17.27
N PRO A 8 51.91 -6.09 16.11
CA PRO A 8 52.13 -5.29 14.92
C PRO A 8 50.96 -4.32 14.68
N GLN A 9 51.26 -3.03 14.81
CA GLN A 9 50.53 -1.93 14.16
C GLN A 9 51.26 -1.58 12.86
N LYS A 10 50.51 -1.42 11.77
CA LYS A 10 50.69 -0.49 10.62
C LYS A 10 49.44 -0.66 9.74
N LEU A 11 48.48 0.28 9.60
CA LEU A 11 48.53 1.62 8.95
C LEU A 11 49.35 1.54 7.64
N SER A 12 48.86 1.84 6.45
CA SER A 12 47.78 2.73 6.01
C SER A 12 47.54 2.55 4.50
N GLU A 13 46.38 3.06 4.03
CA GLU A 13 46.13 3.63 2.68
C GLU A 13 45.96 2.70 1.46
N PHE A 14 44.71 2.63 0.99
CA PHE A 14 44.17 2.98 -0.34
C PHE A 14 42.69 2.55 -0.26
N GLY A 15 41.72 3.44 -0.05
CA GLY A 15 41.34 4.49 -0.99
C GLY A 15 40.59 3.84 -2.15
N HIS A 16 39.26 3.80 -2.09
CA HIS A 16 38.30 4.16 -3.14
C HIS A 16 36.89 3.99 -2.57
N SER A 17 36.23 5.13 -2.42
CA SER A 17 34.84 5.29 -2.04
C SER A 17 33.95 4.60 -3.07
N HIS A 18 33.26 3.53 -2.69
CA HIS A 18 32.05 3.09 -3.36
C HIS A 18 30.91 3.20 -2.36
N THR A 19 30.20 4.32 -2.44
CA THR A 19 28.88 4.54 -1.89
C THR A 19 27.96 3.38 -2.30
N ILE A 20 27.61 2.52 -1.34
CA ILE A 20 26.46 1.61 -1.44
C ILE A 20 25.23 2.48 -1.25
N THR A 21 24.77 3.11 -2.32
CA THR A 21 23.57 3.95 -2.31
C THR A 21 22.75 3.80 -3.59
N ASP A 22 22.66 2.59 -4.15
CA ASP A 22 21.94 2.38 -5.43
C ASP A 22 21.14 1.06 -5.55
N PHE A 23 20.70 0.46 -4.43
CA PHE A 23 19.84 -0.75 -4.48
C PHE A 23 18.45 -0.61 -3.86
N PHE A 24 18.06 0.56 -3.36
CA PHE A 24 16.73 0.80 -2.83
C PHE A 24 16.02 1.89 -3.62
N ARG A 25 15.45 1.51 -4.77
CA ARG A 25 14.34 2.27 -5.36
C ARG A 25 13.06 1.84 -4.64
N PRO A 26 12.41 2.72 -3.85
CA PRO A 26 11.01 2.49 -3.51
C PRO A 26 10.21 2.51 -4.82
N VAL A 27 9.31 1.54 -4.99
CA VAL A 27 8.31 1.53 -6.07
C VAL A 27 7.26 2.61 -5.77
N LEU A 28 7.69 3.87 -5.81
CA LEU A 28 6.88 5.09 -5.88
C LEU A 28 7.75 6.17 -6.54
N ALA A 29 8.09 5.98 -7.81
CA ALA A 29 8.67 7.01 -8.65
C ALA A 29 8.04 6.94 -10.06
N PHE A 30 7.00 7.73 -10.29
CA PHE A 30 6.48 8.25 -11.58
C PHE A 30 5.22 9.07 -11.22
N GLN A 31 5.01 10.35 -11.50
CA GLN A 31 5.76 11.36 -12.24
C GLN A 31 5.11 12.72 -11.89
N MET A 32 5.87 13.69 -11.38
CA MET A 32 5.51 15.12 -11.49
C MET A 32 6.30 15.68 -12.67
N GLY A 33 5.58 16.24 -13.64
CA GLY A 33 6.15 16.96 -14.77
C GLY A 33 5.10 17.92 -15.28
N ASP A 34 5.29 19.19 -14.97
CA ASP A 34 4.46 20.32 -15.37
C ASP A 34 5.12 21.03 -16.57
N LEU A 35 4.28 21.51 -17.48
CA LEU A 35 4.47 22.56 -18.50
C LEU A 35 5.50 22.44 -19.64
N SER A 36 4.94 22.61 -20.84
CA SER A 36 5.45 23.30 -22.04
C SER A 36 6.59 22.66 -22.85
N PHE A 37 6.21 22.08 -23.99
CA PHE A 37 6.94 22.30 -25.25
C PHE A 37 5.95 22.20 -26.41
N GLU A 38 5.67 23.35 -27.02
CA GLU A 38 5.01 23.48 -28.32
C GLU A 38 5.94 22.99 -29.44
N ASP A 39 5.31 22.76 -30.59
CA ASP A 39 5.85 22.62 -31.94
C ASP A 39 6.28 21.26 -32.49
N SER A 40 5.49 20.89 -33.52
CA SER A 40 5.91 20.37 -34.84
C SER A 40 5.68 18.88 -35.16
N PRO A 41 5.44 18.52 -36.44
CA PRO A 41 4.08 18.17 -36.88
C PRO A 41 3.97 16.81 -37.60
N ILE A 42 2.71 16.36 -37.70
CA ILE A 42 2.07 15.59 -38.79
C ILE A 42 3.00 14.87 -39.79
N GLN A 43 2.94 13.54 -39.81
CA GLN A 43 2.67 12.81 -41.06
C GLN A 43 2.03 11.43 -40.77
N ALA A 44 0.81 11.30 -41.28
CA ALA A 44 0.03 10.09 -41.38
C ALA A 44 0.39 9.32 -42.66
N VAL A 45 0.29 7.99 -42.60
CA VAL A 45 -0.23 7.05 -43.63
C VAL A 45 -0.34 5.68 -42.92
N ASP A 46 -1.51 5.15 -42.55
CA ASP A 46 -2.56 4.51 -43.38
C ASP A 46 -1.94 3.42 -44.29
N GLN A 47 -2.29 2.13 -44.34
CA GLN A 47 -3.50 1.29 -44.17
C GLN A 47 -2.97 -0.18 -44.19
N MET A 48 -3.52 -1.26 -43.62
CA MET A 48 -4.79 -1.97 -43.89
C MET A 48 -4.69 -3.31 -43.09
N ALA A 49 -5.56 -3.60 -42.12
CA ALA A 49 -6.75 -4.47 -42.20
C ALA A 49 -6.49 -5.97 -42.50
N ASP A 50 -6.72 -6.87 -41.52
CA ASP A 50 -7.90 -7.77 -41.53
C ASP A 50 -8.09 -8.64 -40.25
N GLN A 51 -9.32 -8.55 -39.71
CA GLN A 51 -10.23 -9.48 -38.99
C GLN A 51 -9.70 -10.78 -38.33
N ALA A 52 -10.17 -11.26 -37.16
CA ALA A 52 -11.52 -11.34 -36.61
C ALA A 52 -11.51 -11.67 -35.06
N PRO A 53 -12.65 -11.67 -34.35
CA PRO A 53 -12.75 -11.48 -32.89
C PRO A 53 -12.99 -12.77 -32.10
N ASN A 54 -12.53 -12.87 -30.83
CA ASN A 54 -13.38 -13.44 -29.76
C ASN A 54 -12.84 -13.37 -28.32
N HIS A 55 -13.78 -13.12 -27.41
CA HIS A 55 -13.89 -13.59 -26.02
C HIS A 55 -12.77 -13.31 -25.00
N GLN A 56 -12.92 -12.26 -24.19
CA GLN A 56 -13.37 -12.38 -22.79
C GLN A 56 -13.38 -11.01 -22.10
N ASP A 57 -14.30 -10.16 -22.54
CA ASP A 57 -14.87 -9.14 -21.67
C ASP A 57 -16.04 -9.80 -20.91
N ARG A 58 -15.83 -10.11 -19.62
CA ARG A 58 -16.93 -10.59 -18.78
C ARG A 58 -16.74 -10.17 -17.33
N ARG A 59 -17.62 -9.22 -16.95
CA ARG A 59 -18.31 -9.05 -15.66
C ARG A 59 -17.89 -7.85 -14.82
N ARG A 60 -18.15 -6.64 -15.35
CA ARG A 60 -18.75 -5.58 -14.54
C ARG A 60 -20.28 -5.71 -14.65
N ARG A 61 -20.93 -6.13 -13.57
CA ARG A 61 -22.41 -6.08 -13.44
C ARG A 61 -22.79 -5.35 -12.16
N SER A 62 -23.02 -4.06 -12.29
CA SER A 62 -23.91 -3.32 -11.40
C SER A 62 -25.26 -3.27 -12.09
N VAL A 63 -26.20 -4.12 -11.65
CA VAL A 63 -27.59 -4.09 -12.15
C VAL A 63 -28.32 -2.94 -11.47
N ARG A 64 -28.70 -1.92 -12.23
CA ARG A 64 -29.84 -1.05 -11.89
C ARG A 64 -30.79 -0.99 -13.09
N LEU A 65 -31.85 -1.79 -13.02
CA LEU A 65 -33.06 -1.61 -13.82
C LEU A 65 -33.81 -0.39 -13.29
N ARG A 66 -34.00 0.66 -14.10
CA ARG A 66 -35.23 1.48 -14.07
C ARG A 66 -35.57 1.98 -15.48
N ARG A 67 -36.88 1.91 -15.75
CA ARG A 67 -37.56 2.05 -17.03
C ARG A 67 -37.61 3.49 -17.55
N ARG A 68 -37.60 3.58 -18.88
CA ARG A 68 -38.19 4.56 -19.84
C ARG A 68 -38.19 6.05 -19.50
N ALA A 69 -37.54 6.77 -20.41
CA ALA A 69 -37.54 8.20 -20.62
C ALA A 69 -38.93 8.77 -20.98
N LEU A 70 -39.21 9.93 -20.41
CA LEU A 70 -39.79 11.07 -21.12
C LEU A 70 -38.87 12.27 -20.82
N ALA A 71 -38.48 12.96 -21.88
CA ALA A 71 -37.49 14.02 -21.90
C ALA A 71 -37.97 15.28 -21.14
N HIS A 72 -37.10 15.82 -20.29
CA HIS A 72 -36.82 17.24 -20.24
C HIS A 72 -35.52 17.49 -19.46
N GLU A 73 -34.79 18.50 -19.90
CA GLU A 73 -33.42 18.79 -19.49
C GLU A 73 -33.36 19.27 -18.03
N ALA A 74 -32.43 18.70 -17.28
CA ALA A 74 -31.89 19.28 -16.07
C ALA A 74 -30.51 18.63 -15.83
N GLU A 75 -29.46 19.43 -16.01
CA GLU A 75 -28.10 19.13 -15.54
C GLU A 75 -28.16 18.56 -14.11
N PRO A 76 -27.62 17.37 -13.82
CA PRO A 76 -27.57 16.90 -12.45
C PRO A 76 -26.44 17.65 -11.76
N ASN A 77 -26.82 18.72 -11.04
CA ASN A 77 -26.04 19.28 -9.95
C ASN A 77 -25.46 18.12 -9.12
N ARG A 78 -24.14 17.88 -9.21
CA ARG A 78 -23.44 16.92 -8.36
C ARG A 78 -23.56 17.45 -6.93
N GLN A 79 -24.59 17.01 -6.21
CA GLN A 79 -24.58 17.06 -4.76
C GLN A 79 -23.43 16.18 -4.31
N GLU A 80 -22.27 16.80 -4.06
CA GLU A 80 -21.27 16.26 -3.15
C GLU A 80 -22.01 15.89 -1.87
N SER A 81 -22.11 14.59 -1.61
CA SER A 81 -22.70 14.12 -0.36
C SER A 81 -21.91 14.74 0.78
N PRO A 82 -22.56 15.23 1.86
CA PRO A 82 -21.83 15.86 2.96
C PRO A 82 -20.76 14.88 3.45
N ALA A 83 -19.51 15.34 3.48
CA ALA A 83 -18.40 14.53 3.93
C ALA A 83 -18.72 13.97 5.32
N SER A 84 -18.76 12.65 5.46
CA SER A 84 -18.91 12.01 6.75
C SER A 84 -17.72 12.38 7.62
N ASP A 85 -17.97 12.92 8.82
CA ASP A 85 -16.91 13.20 9.81
C ASP A 85 -16.42 11.92 10.52
N THR A 86 -16.89 10.76 10.08
CA THR A 86 -16.54 9.47 10.67
C THR A 86 -15.19 9.02 10.12
N LEU A 87 -14.26 8.72 11.02
CA LEU A 87 -13.01 8.04 10.68
C LEU A 87 -13.25 6.54 10.59
N THR A 88 -12.63 5.92 9.60
CA THR A 88 -12.73 4.49 9.32
C THR A 88 -11.34 3.88 9.29
N LEU A 89 -11.17 2.76 9.98
CA LEU A 89 -10.00 1.89 9.82
C LEU A 89 -10.27 0.86 8.72
N SER A 90 -9.36 0.78 7.76
CA SER A 90 -9.47 -0.14 6.62
C SER A 90 -8.19 -0.96 6.44
N LEU A 91 -8.36 -2.21 5.99
CA LEU A 91 -7.28 -3.01 5.42
C LEU A 91 -7.23 -2.74 3.91
N VAL A 92 -6.09 -2.30 3.40
CA VAL A 92 -5.86 -2.10 1.96
C VAL A 92 -4.94 -3.19 1.44
N LEU A 93 -5.34 -3.80 0.33
CA LEU A 93 -4.54 -4.72 -0.44
C LEU A 93 -3.98 -3.98 -1.65
N GLN A 94 -2.66 -4.01 -1.82
CA GLN A 94 -2.00 -3.49 -3.01
C GLN A 94 -1.40 -4.61 -3.86
N ASP A 95 -1.44 -4.42 -5.17
CA ASP A 95 -0.77 -5.27 -6.15
C ASP A 95 0.72 -4.94 -6.19
N GLN A 96 1.57 -5.96 -6.05
CA GLN A 96 3.04 -5.82 -6.12
C GLN A 96 3.62 -6.23 -7.48
N GLY A 97 2.83 -6.92 -8.31
CA GLY A 97 3.34 -7.50 -9.54
C GLY A 97 2.69 -8.84 -9.84
N ARG A 98 3.05 -9.42 -10.99
CA ARG A 98 2.44 -10.66 -11.47
C ARG A 98 3.02 -11.86 -10.72
N GLY A 99 2.23 -12.45 -9.83
CA GLY A 99 2.59 -13.68 -9.11
C GLY A 99 3.06 -13.45 -7.67
N ASP A 100 3.17 -12.19 -7.25
CA ASP A 100 3.49 -11.84 -5.88
C ASP A 100 2.24 -11.82 -5.00
N LEU A 101 2.43 -12.10 -3.70
CA LEU A 101 1.39 -11.97 -2.70
C LEU A 101 0.93 -10.50 -2.59
N LYS A 102 -0.31 -10.28 -2.16
CA LYS A 102 -0.81 -8.93 -2.00
C LYS A 102 -0.11 -8.23 -0.84
N HIS A 103 0.29 -7.00 -1.06
CA HIS A 103 0.83 -6.16 -0.01
C HIS A 103 -0.30 -5.65 0.88
N TRP A 104 -0.14 -5.76 2.19
CA TRP A 104 -1.15 -5.30 3.15
C TRP A 104 -0.68 -4.05 3.86
N LEU A 105 -1.59 -3.10 4.02
CA LEU A 105 -1.40 -1.92 4.86
C LEU A 105 -2.68 -1.55 5.58
N LEU A 106 -2.53 -0.86 6.71
CA LEU A 106 -3.65 -0.25 7.42
C LEU A 106 -3.83 1.19 6.95
N TYR A 107 -5.08 1.59 6.76
CA TYR A 107 -5.46 2.91 6.30
C TYR A 107 -6.51 3.52 7.22
N VAL A 108 -6.27 4.74 7.70
CA VAL A 108 -7.22 5.49 8.53
C VAL A 108 -7.57 6.78 7.83
N ALA A 109 -8.85 6.93 7.46
CA ALA A 109 -9.32 8.10 6.74
C ALA A 109 -10.78 8.41 7.04
N ARG A 110 -11.20 9.64 6.72
CA ARG A 110 -12.61 9.94 6.55
C ARG A 110 -13.09 9.44 5.20
N GLU A 111 -14.39 9.23 5.08
CA GLU A 111 -14.99 8.86 3.81
C GLU A 111 -14.64 9.89 2.73
N ASN A 112 -14.09 9.39 1.62
CA ASN A 112 -13.71 10.21 0.46
C ASN A 112 -12.61 11.26 0.71
N GLN A 113 -11.82 11.10 1.78
CA GLN A 113 -10.65 11.94 2.05
C GLN A 113 -9.34 11.14 2.04
N PRO A 114 -8.19 11.79 1.75
CA PRO A 114 -6.88 11.24 2.03
C PRO A 114 -6.72 10.87 3.51
N GLY A 115 -5.89 9.88 3.81
CA GLY A 115 -5.72 9.34 5.15
C GLY A 115 -4.31 8.87 5.45
N LEU A 116 -4.08 8.42 6.68
CA LEU A 116 -2.78 7.92 7.12
C LEU A 116 -2.65 6.44 6.78
N CYS A 117 -1.45 6.04 6.35
CA CYS A 117 -1.12 4.66 5.98
C CYS A 117 -0.04 4.11 6.91
N TYR A 118 -0.20 2.88 7.38
CA TYR A 118 0.78 2.19 8.21
C TYR A 118 1.10 0.82 7.62
N GLN A 119 2.38 0.56 7.35
CA GLN A 119 2.81 -0.64 6.66
C GLN A 119 4.26 -1.01 6.99
N VAL A 120 4.67 -2.18 6.50
CA VAL A 120 6.07 -2.59 6.42
C VAL A 120 6.44 -2.78 4.96
N VAL A 121 7.60 -2.30 4.54
CA VAL A 121 8.08 -2.38 3.15
C VAL A 121 9.40 -3.14 3.09
N GLY A 122 9.70 -3.71 1.93
CA GLY A 122 10.90 -4.51 1.70
C GLY A 122 10.60 -5.99 1.66
N ILE A 123 11.66 -6.80 1.62
CA ILE A 123 11.57 -8.25 1.58
C ILE A 123 11.85 -8.82 2.98
N PRO A 124 11.16 -9.88 3.43
CA PRO A 124 11.58 -10.59 4.64
C PRO A 124 13.01 -11.15 4.50
N PRO A 125 13.86 -11.12 5.55
CA PRO A 125 13.66 -10.53 6.87
C PRO A 125 14.01 -9.02 6.97
N LEU A 126 14.34 -8.38 5.85
CA LEU A 126 14.77 -6.98 5.74
C LEU A 126 13.62 -5.96 5.66
N MET A 127 12.42 -6.32 6.14
CA MET A 127 11.29 -5.40 6.13
C MET A 127 11.51 -4.23 7.11
N GLN A 128 10.95 -3.07 6.78
CA GLN A 128 11.04 -1.86 7.59
C GLN A 128 9.65 -1.24 7.73
N TYR A 129 9.32 -0.77 8.93
CA TYR A 129 8.13 0.01 9.16
C TYR A 129 8.20 1.32 8.36
N TRP A 130 7.10 1.66 7.70
CA TRP A 130 6.98 2.88 6.93
C TRP A 130 5.58 3.46 7.05
N ALA A 131 5.52 4.76 7.35
CA ALA A 131 4.30 5.56 7.35
C ALA A 131 4.62 6.92 6.72
N PRO A 132 3.80 7.44 5.79
CA PRO A 132 3.99 8.78 5.26
C PRO A 132 3.70 9.85 6.31
N ASP A 133 4.49 10.93 6.32
CA ASP A 133 4.29 12.09 7.22
C ASP A 133 2.99 12.88 6.92
N LYS A 134 2.37 12.63 5.76
CA LYS A 134 1.19 13.35 5.27
C LYS A 134 0.12 12.37 4.82
N PRO A 135 -1.18 12.73 4.92
CA PRO A 135 -2.26 11.93 4.38
C PRO A 135 -2.09 11.64 2.89
N VAL A 136 -2.38 10.41 2.48
CA VAL A 136 -2.28 9.90 1.11
C VAL A 136 -3.66 9.48 0.62
N ASP A 137 -4.01 9.82 -0.61
CA ASP A 137 -5.18 9.24 -1.27
C ASP A 137 -4.81 7.88 -1.86
N ILE A 138 -4.92 6.84 -1.03
CA ILE A 138 -4.53 5.48 -1.43
C ILE A 138 -5.40 4.95 -2.57
N LYS A 139 -6.65 5.42 -2.70
CA LYS A 139 -7.60 4.97 -3.71
C LYS A 139 -7.23 5.48 -5.11
N ALA A 140 -6.52 6.60 -5.18
CA ALA A 140 -6.00 7.13 -6.44
C ALA A 140 -4.77 6.38 -6.95
N THR A 141 -4.15 5.51 -6.13
CA THR A 141 -2.97 4.75 -6.53
C THR A 141 -3.34 3.57 -7.44
N ARG A 142 -2.55 3.34 -8.49
CA ARG A 142 -2.76 2.22 -9.43
C ARG A 142 -2.54 0.84 -8.79
N SER A 143 -1.77 0.77 -7.72
CA SER A 143 -1.49 -0.45 -7.00
C SER A 143 -2.63 -0.83 -6.04
N CYS A 144 -3.54 0.09 -5.68
CA CYS A 144 -4.69 -0.25 -4.84
C CYS A 144 -5.59 -1.28 -5.53
N TRP A 145 -5.59 -2.49 -4.98
CA TRP A 145 -6.36 -3.61 -5.52
C TRP A 145 -7.74 -3.68 -4.89
N ASN A 146 -7.79 -3.64 -3.56
CA ASN A 146 -9.05 -3.66 -2.81
C ASN A 146 -8.88 -3.00 -1.43
N MET A 147 -10.00 -2.59 -0.84
CA MET A 147 -10.04 -1.98 0.49
C MET A 147 -11.23 -2.53 1.26
N PHE A 148 -10.97 -3.02 2.46
CA PHE A 148 -11.99 -3.57 3.37
C PHE A 148 -12.08 -2.70 4.61
N GLU A 149 -13.26 -2.13 4.85
CA GLU A 149 -13.56 -1.43 6.08
C GLU A 149 -13.63 -2.42 7.25
N LEU A 150 -12.82 -2.18 8.28
CA LEU A 150 -12.75 -3.00 9.49
C LEU A 150 -13.63 -2.45 10.61
N GLY A 151 -14.00 -1.17 10.52
CA GLY A 151 -14.88 -0.48 11.45
C GLY A 151 -14.63 1.02 11.51
N THR A 152 -15.56 1.73 12.14
CA THR A 152 -15.41 3.14 12.47
C THR A 152 -14.56 3.31 13.73
N VAL A 153 -13.74 4.36 13.76
CA VAL A 153 -12.83 4.65 14.86
C VAL A 153 -12.98 6.10 15.31
N THR A 154 -12.77 6.34 16.59
CA THR A 154 -12.61 7.69 17.14
C THR A 154 -11.20 8.23 16.85
N ALA A 155 -10.98 9.54 17.01
CA ALA A 155 -9.64 10.13 16.90
C ALA A 155 -8.63 9.50 17.89
N ALA A 156 -9.09 9.17 19.11
CA ALA A 156 -8.25 8.50 20.10
C ALA A 156 -7.87 7.06 19.67
N GLN A 157 -8.81 6.33 19.07
CA GLN A 157 -8.53 5.01 18.51
C GLN A 157 -7.62 5.09 17.28
N ALA A 158 -7.76 6.12 16.44
CA ALA A 158 -6.85 6.35 15.32
C ALA A 158 -5.40 6.61 15.79
N ALA A 159 -5.21 7.40 16.84
CA ALA A 159 -3.90 7.58 17.47
C ALA A 159 -3.34 6.26 18.03
N MET A 160 -4.20 5.39 18.57
CA MET A 160 -3.81 4.06 19.03
C MET A 160 -3.38 3.14 17.87
N VAL A 161 -3.99 3.25 16.69
CA VAL A 161 -3.56 2.52 15.49
C VAL A 161 -2.12 2.90 15.13
N GLU A 162 -1.82 4.21 15.09
CA GLU A 162 -0.47 4.71 14.83
C GLU A 162 0.55 4.23 15.87
N GLU A 163 0.21 4.37 17.15
CA GLU A 163 1.07 3.96 18.26
C GLU A 163 1.41 2.48 18.17
N ILE A 164 0.40 1.61 18.04
CA ILE A 164 0.62 0.16 17.97
C ILE A 164 1.40 -0.20 16.71
N ALA A 165 1.03 0.34 15.54
CA ALA A 165 1.71 0.02 14.28
C ALA A 165 3.19 0.41 14.33
N SER A 166 3.53 1.58 14.86
CA SER A 166 4.93 2.05 14.95
C SER A 166 5.77 1.27 15.97
N GLN A 167 5.14 0.65 16.97
CA GLN A 167 5.83 -0.16 17.99
C GLN A 167 6.00 -1.63 17.55
N GLU A 168 5.22 -2.12 16.58
CA GLU A 168 5.36 -3.50 16.11
C GLU A 168 6.63 -3.72 15.28
N PRO A 169 7.48 -4.69 15.64
CA PRO A 169 8.69 -4.97 14.87
C PRO A 169 8.34 -5.40 13.44
N PRO A 170 9.00 -4.88 12.39
CA PRO A 170 8.60 -5.10 11.00
C PRO A 170 8.60 -6.56 10.53
N ALA A 171 9.55 -7.37 10.98
CA ALA A 171 9.63 -8.79 10.70
C ALA A 171 9.93 -9.57 11.98
N LEU A 172 9.11 -10.58 12.28
CA LEU A 172 9.48 -11.64 13.21
C LEU A 172 9.99 -12.83 12.40
N ALA A 173 11.31 -13.02 12.36
CA ALA A 173 11.90 -14.31 12.02
C ALA A 173 12.36 -14.93 13.34
N LEU A 174 11.61 -15.92 13.85
CA LEU A 174 12.02 -16.68 15.03
C LEU A 174 13.31 -17.47 14.76
N ASP A 175 13.50 -17.91 13.51
CA ASP A 175 14.72 -18.49 12.96
C ASP A 175 14.74 -18.26 11.44
N LEU A 176 15.92 -18.17 10.81
CA LEU A 176 16.05 -18.01 9.35
C LEU A 176 15.40 -19.17 8.56
N ASP A 177 15.26 -20.35 9.18
CA ASP A 177 14.67 -21.55 8.59
C ASP A 177 13.14 -21.65 8.80
N ALA A 178 12.55 -20.84 9.68
CA ALA A 178 11.12 -20.92 10.02
C ALA A 178 10.20 -20.19 9.04
N GLY A 179 10.75 -19.65 7.94
CA GLY A 179 10.07 -18.71 7.06
C GLY A 179 9.94 -17.35 7.74
N ALA A 180 10.55 -16.33 7.16
CA ALA A 180 10.42 -14.98 7.70
C ALA A 180 8.97 -14.49 7.53
N GLU A 181 8.41 -13.89 8.57
CA GLU A 181 7.08 -13.29 8.54
C GLU A 181 6.94 -12.31 7.36
N SER A 182 5.79 -12.32 6.67
CA SER A 182 5.47 -11.39 5.58
C SER A 182 4.80 -10.10 6.08
N CYS A 183 4.60 -9.12 5.19
CA CYS A 183 3.85 -7.90 5.50
C CYS A 183 2.42 -8.18 6.00
N GLN A 184 1.79 -9.25 5.50
CA GLN A 184 0.46 -9.68 5.93
C GLN A 184 0.48 -10.19 7.38
N GLY A 185 1.51 -10.96 7.75
CA GLY A 185 1.72 -11.42 9.12
C GLY A 185 1.86 -10.26 10.10
N TRP A 186 2.70 -9.27 9.75
CA TRP A 186 2.84 -8.04 10.54
C TRP A 186 1.49 -7.33 10.71
N THR A 187 0.71 -7.17 9.64
CA THR A 187 -0.62 -6.54 9.72
C THR A 187 -1.57 -7.31 10.63
N VAL A 188 -1.58 -8.65 10.58
CA VAL A 188 -2.40 -9.49 11.46
C VAL A 188 -2.01 -9.31 12.93
N ARG A 189 -0.72 -9.15 13.25
CA ARG A 189 -0.27 -8.87 14.62
C ARG A 189 -0.72 -7.51 15.13
N VAL A 190 -0.56 -6.47 14.32
CA VAL A 190 -1.04 -5.11 14.65
C VAL A 190 -2.54 -5.16 14.93
N LEU A 191 -3.32 -5.79 14.05
CA LEU A 191 -4.76 -5.94 14.22
C LEU A 191 -5.13 -6.78 15.45
N GLY A 192 -4.35 -7.81 15.77
CA GLY A 192 -4.51 -8.58 17.01
C GLY A 192 -4.39 -7.72 18.26
N LYS A 193 -3.38 -6.83 18.32
CA LYS A 193 -3.24 -5.89 19.44
C LYS A 193 -4.36 -4.86 19.47
N LEU A 194 -4.82 -4.39 18.31
CA LEU A 194 -5.97 -3.48 18.22
C LEU A 194 -7.29 -4.16 18.67
N TYR A 195 -7.44 -5.45 18.38
CA TYR A 195 -8.55 -6.26 18.88
C TYR A 195 -8.53 -6.37 20.41
N ASP A 196 -7.37 -6.63 21.01
CA ASP A 196 -7.23 -6.70 22.48
C ASP A 196 -7.55 -5.35 23.16
N ARG A 197 -7.44 -4.24 22.42
CA ARG A 197 -7.83 -2.90 22.87
C ARG A 197 -9.26 -2.49 22.51
N GLY A 198 -10.04 -3.37 21.88
CA GLY A 198 -11.42 -3.11 21.47
C GLY A 198 -11.57 -2.09 20.33
N VAL A 199 -10.51 -1.91 19.51
CA VAL A 199 -10.56 -1.06 18.31
C VAL A 199 -11.11 -1.84 17.11
N VAL A 200 -10.79 -3.13 17.03
CA VAL A 200 -11.25 -4.04 15.97
C VAL A 200 -12.09 -5.13 16.62
N ASP A 201 -13.18 -5.54 15.97
CA ASP A 201 -14.04 -6.61 16.50
C ASP A 201 -13.59 -8.02 16.07
N ALA A 202 -14.18 -9.04 16.69
CA ALA A 202 -13.86 -10.44 16.41
C ALA A 202 -14.22 -10.87 14.98
N THR A 203 -15.25 -10.25 14.39
CA THR A 203 -15.72 -10.56 13.03
C THR A 203 -14.69 -10.10 12.01
N SER A 204 -14.23 -8.85 12.13
CA SER A 204 -13.15 -8.27 11.34
C SER A 204 -11.86 -9.06 11.48
N MET A 205 -11.48 -9.48 12.70
CA MET A 205 -10.30 -10.33 12.90
C MET A 205 -10.41 -11.69 12.22
N SER A 206 -11.57 -12.35 12.33
CA SER A 206 -11.81 -13.63 11.66
C SER A 206 -11.77 -13.48 10.15
N PHE A 207 -12.36 -12.40 9.62
CA PHE A 207 -12.35 -12.09 8.19
C PHE A 207 -10.92 -11.87 7.68
N VAL A 208 -10.14 -11.00 8.33
CA VAL A 208 -8.75 -10.72 7.91
C VAL A 208 -7.89 -11.97 7.92
N ARG A 209 -7.98 -12.80 8.97
CA ARG A 209 -7.21 -14.07 9.02
C ARG A 209 -7.58 -15.03 7.90
N SER A 210 -8.84 -15.04 7.45
CA SER A 210 -9.27 -15.89 6.34
C SER A 210 -8.70 -15.49 4.98
N MET A 211 -8.19 -14.25 4.86
CA MET A 211 -7.57 -13.73 3.64
C MET A 211 -6.05 -13.94 3.58
N LEU A 212 -5.43 -14.43 4.66
CA LEU A 212 -3.99 -14.59 4.73
C LEU A 212 -3.50 -15.55 3.64
N GLU A 213 -2.53 -15.10 2.84
CA GLU A 213 -1.93 -15.92 1.80
C GLU A 213 -0.75 -16.71 2.39
N PRO A 214 -0.57 -17.99 1.99
CA PRO A 214 0.58 -18.76 2.43
C PRO A 214 1.87 -18.15 1.89
N ALA A 215 2.87 -18.01 2.78
CA ALA A 215 4.22 -17.57 2.44
C ALA A 215 5.03 -18.67 1.73
#